data_AF-A0A3A5M1J6-F1
#
_entry.id   AF-A0A3A5M1J6-F1
#
_cell.length_a   1.000
_cell.length_b   1.000
_cell.length_c   1.000
_cell.angle_alpha   90.00
_cell.angle_beta   90.00
_cell.angle_gamma   90.00
#
_symmetry.space_group_name_H-M   'P 1'
#
loop_
_entity.id
_entity.type
_entity.pdbx_description
1 polymer ?
#
loop_
_entity_poly.entity_id
_entity_poly.type
_entity_poly.pdbx_seq_one_letter_code
_entity_poly.pdbx_strand_id
1 'polypeptide(L)'
;MIIQGLLAEVGTTYMMVNRMDRTGLRAVPAEVLAVGDMLALPDGGEPAEVSAVVVENDDFGVPALVVATIAGERRIRLATGSMAYLEPADAELGLSAVAADHGSPEELIAQIAQAHPESQAIQGVAARLARGINLKAGSNLQDLHQFALTLLIDEGDTASALSVADLLAQLPFDGNFGRWKWIEGGLAIAAYLTRHDDARSARYSAAIRAAEDAETDPLRAKTAAMYRQRQLNEPNVYDPEILRASTAGKTDVERDWRVLRIGVLLYLRAHGGSKTLSRDVLERRIAAELAAVGALDAQLAKRPPS
;
A
#
# COMPACT_ATOMS: atom_id res chain seq x y z
N MET A 1 -61.51 37.62 7.56
CA MET A 1 -60.47 37.36 6.55
C MET A 1 -59.44 36.43 7.20
N ILE A 2 -59.79 35.16 7.37
CA ILE A 2 -59.33 33.97 6.59
C ILE A 2 -57.84 33.64 6.83
N ILE A 3 -57.63 32.73 7.79
CA ILE A 3 -56.83 31.49 7.79
C ILE A 3 -55.60 31.39 6.85
N GLN A 4 -54.41 31.29 7.44
CA GLN A 4 -53.23 30.52 7.00
C GLN A 4 -52.42 30.21 8.28
N GLY A 5 -51.91 29.04 8.59
CA GLY A 5 -51.92 27.71 7.98
C GLY A 5 -51.30 26.76 9.01
N LEU A 6 -52.02 25.68 9.30
CA LEU A 6 -51.57 24.49 10.02
C LEU A 6 -50.57 23.73 9.12
N LEU A 7 -49.46 23.22 9.67
CA LEU A 7 -48.97 21.84 9.49
C LEU A 7 -47.61 21.69 10.19
N ALA A 8 -47.59 20.82 11.20
CA ALA A 8 -46.39 20.22 11.72
C ALA A 8 -45.90 19.18 10.71
N GLU A 9 -44.61 19.19 10.37
CA GLU A 9 -43.93 18.05 9.78
C GLU A 9 -42.66 17.73 10.59
N VAL A 10 -42.70 16.52 11.13
CA VAL A 10 -41.58 15.75 11.63
C VAL A 10 -40.65 15.49 10.45
N GLY A 11 -39.41 15.98 10.53
CA GLY A 11 -38.39 15.78 9.51
C GLY A 11 -37.06 15.43 10.15
N THR A 12 -36.96 14.18 10.59
CA THR A 12 -35.75 13.37 10.78
C THR A 12 -34.43 14.10 10.52
N THR A 13 -33.77 14.56 11.58
CA THR A 13 -32.33 14.81 11.52
C THR A 13 -31.68 13.47 11.21
N TYR A 14 -31.34 13.29 9.94
CA TYR A 14 -30.45 12.24 9.48
C TYR A 14 -29.15 12.47 10.26
N MET A 15 -28.95 11.68 11.32
CA MET A 15 -27.66 11.57 11.99
C MET A 15 -26.69 11.10 10.91
N MET A 16 -26.00 12.06 10.32
CA MET A 16 -24.87 11.86 9.45
C MET A 16 -23.93 10.96 10.25
N VAL A 17 -23.83 9.68 9.85
CA VAL A 17 -22.90 8.73 10.45
C VAL A 17 -21.55 9.43 10.48
N ASN A 18 -21.08 9.72 11.69
CA ASN A 18 -19.89 10.52 11.92
C ASN A 18 -18.75 9.84 11.14
N ARG A 19 -18.33 10.48 10.05
CA ARG A 19 -17.24 10.00 9.22
C ARG A 19 -16.01 10.23 10.07
N MET A 20 -15.64 9.23 10.87
CA MET A 20 -14.49 9.29 11.78
C MET A 20 -13.34 9.98 11.06
N ASP A 21 -12.80 11.03 11.67
CA ASP A 21 -11.52 11.58 11.24
C ASP A 21 -10.48 10.50 11.50
N ARG A 22 -10.09 9.80 10.44
CA ARG A 22 -9.12 8.69 10.49
C ARG A 22 -7.70 9.17 10.20
N THR A 23 -7.50 10.49 10.17
CA THR A 23 -6.20 11.10 9.91
C THR A 23 -5.21 10.67 10.98
N GLY A 24 -4.11 10.05 10.56
CA GLY A 24 -3.06 9.57 11.48
C GLY A 24 -3.27 8.16 12.04
N LEU A 25 -4.37 7.46 11.77
CA LEU A 25 -4.57 6.08 12.25
C LEU A 25 -3.94 5.03 11.32
N ARG A 26 -3.27 4.03 11.89
CA ARG A 26 -2.78 2.85 11.17
C ARG A 26 -3.91 1.86 10.92
N ALA A 27 -4.24 1.59 9.66
CA ALA A 27 -5.21 0.57 9.30
C ALA A 27 -4.56 -0.82 9.31
N VAL A 28 -5.16 -1.78 10.01
CA VAL A 28 -4.72 -3.18 10.06
C VAL A 28 -5.91 -4.11 9.82
N PRO A 29 -5.72 -5.30 9.23
CA PRO A 29 -6.77 -6.33 9.21
C PRO A 29 -7.27 -6.62 10.63
N ALA A 30 -8.56 -6.85 10.81
CA ALA A 30 -9.13 -7.11 12.14
C ALA A 30 -8.47 -8.30 12.84
N GLU A 31 -8.01 -9.29 12.08
CA GLU A 31 -7.41 -10.54 12.56
C GLU A 31 -6.04 -10.36 13.20
N VAL A 32 -5.35 -9.26 12.88
CA VAL A 32 -4.02 -8.98 13.45
C VAL A 32 -4.09 -8.10 14.69
N LEU A 33 -5.29 -7.74 15.14
CA LEU A 33 -5.50 -6.96 16.35
C LEU A 33 -4.96 -7.74 17.57
N ALA A 34 -4.15 -7.07 18.37
CA ALA A 34 -3.51 -7.66 19.54
C ALA A 34 -3.85 -6.90 20.82
N VAL A 35 -3.59 -7.55 21.96
CA VAL A 35 -3.65 -6.90 23.27
C VAL A 35 -2.55 -5.83 23.34
N GLY A 36 -2.90 -4.64 23.84
CA GLY A 36 -2.04 -3.46 23.89
C GLY A 36 -2.22 -2.49 22.72
N ASP A 37 -2.94 -2.86 21.66
CA ASP A 37 -3.23 -1.97 20.55
C ASP A 37 -4.18 -0.84 20.97
N MET A 38 -3.91 0.40 20.55
CA MET A 38 -4.79 1.55 20.78
C MET A 38 -5.84 1.63 19.68
N LEU A 39 -7.01 1.01 19.89
CA LEU A 39 -8.06 0.88 18.89
C LEU A 39 -8.96 2.12 18.82
N ALA A 40 -9.09 2.71 17.63
CA ALA A 40 -10.03 3.80 17.39
C ALA A 40 -11.49 3.31 17.42
N LEU A 41 -12.35 4.04 18.14
CA LEU A 41 -13.70 3.58 18.47
C LEU A 41 -14.75 4.01 17.43
N PRO A 42 -15.72 3.15 17.08
CA PRO A 42 -16.72 3.45 16.03
C PRO A 42 -17.60 4.68 16.30
N ASP A 43 -17.72 5.11 17.55
CA ASP A 43 -18.47 6.29 17.98
C ASP A 43 -17.66 7.59 17.86
N GLY A 44 -16.39 7.51 17.45
CA GLY A 44 -15.49 8.65 17.36
C GLY A 44 -14.97 9.13 18.72
N GLY A 45 -15.08 8.33 19.78
CA GLY A 45 -14.42 8.59 21.07
C GLY A 45 -12.90 8.43 20.99
N GLU A 46 -12.22 8.78 22.09
CA GLU A 46 -10.78 8.57 22.21
C GLU A 46 -10.42 7.09 22.00
N PRO A 47 -9.34 6.79 21.27
CA PRO A 47 -8.87 5.42 21.08
C PRO A 47 -8.61 4.74 22.42
N ALA A 48 -8.91 3.45 22.49
CA ALA A 48 -8.85 2.68 23.72
C ALA A 48 -7.96 1.45 23.55
N GLU A 49 -7.16 1.18 24.57
CA GLU A 49 -6.31 0.00 24.61
C GLU A 49 -7.13 -1.29 24.58
N VAL A 50 -6.74 -2.21 23.71
CA VAL A 50 -7.30 -3.55 23.62
C VAL A 50 -6.73 -4.41 24.74
N SER A 51 -7.61 -4.90 25.62
CA SER A 51 -7.27 -5.77 26.76
C SER A 51 -7.43 -7.26 26.48
N ALA A 52 -8.25 -7.63 25.49
CA ALA A 52 -8.42 -9.02 25.04
C ALA A 52 -8.92 -9.06 23.60
N VAL A 53 -8.55 -10.10 22.84
CA VAL A 53 -9.05 -10.37 21.49
C VAL A 53 -9.49 -11.82 21.40
N VAL A 54 -10.70 -12.06 20.88
CA VAL A 54 -11.26 -13.39 20.64
C VAL A 54 -11.77 -13.46 19.21
N VAL A 55 -11.45 -14.54 18.50
CA VAL A 55 -12.02 -14.83 17.17
C VAL A 55 -13.21 -15.78 17.36
N GLU A 56 -14.38 -15.36 16.88
CA GLU A 56 -15.60 -16.15 16.84
C GLU A 56 -15.79 -16.73 15.43
N ASN A 57 -15.95 -18.06 15.37
CA ASN A 57 -16.22 -18.79 14.14
C ASN A 57 -17.72 -18.80 13.82
N ASP A 58 -18.06 -18.92 12.54
CA ASP A 58 -19.43 -19.20 12.09
C ASP A 58 -19.84 -20.67 12.33
N ASP A 59 -21.09 -20.98 11.98
CA ASP A 59 -21.67 -22.33 12.09
C ASP A 59 -20.94 -23.39 11.25
N PHE A 60 -20.10 -22.98 10.30
CA PHE A 60 -19.27 -23.87 9.47
C PHE A 60 -17.83 -23.99 9.99
N GLY A 61 -17.51 -23.34 11.11
CA GLY A 61 -16.18 -23.38 11.74
C GLY A 61 -15.16 -22.41 11.12
N VAL A 62 -15.61 -21.44 10.32
CA VAL A 62 -14.75 -20.44 9.68
C VAL A 62 -14.72 -19.16 10.52
N PRO A 63 -13.56 -18.52 10.74
CA PRO A 63 -13.48 -17.22 11.40
C PRO A 63 -14.43 -16.19 10.77
N ALA A 64 -15.35 -15.64 11.57
CA ALA A 64 -16.37 -14.71 11.09
C ALA A 64 -16.25 -13.34 11.77
N LEU A 65 -15.98 -13.32 13.06
CA LEU A 65 -15.90 -12.10 13.86
C LEU A 65 -14.63 -12.07 14.70
N VAL A 66 -13.99 -10.90 14.75
CA VAL A 66 -12.97 -10.56 15.74
C VAL A 66 -13.62 -9.68 16.81
N VAL A 67 -13.54 -10.11 18.07
CA VAL A 67 -14.12 -9.44 19.23
C VAL A 67 -13.00 -8.90 20.11
N ALA A 68 -12.83 -7.58 20.10
CA ALA A 68 -11.89 -6.87 20.94
C ALA A 68 -12.57 -6.39 22.23
N THR A 69 -11.95 -6.60 23.38
CA THR A 69 -12.39 -6.03 24.67
C THR A 69 -11.50 -4.83 24.99
N ILE A 70 -12.10 -3.67 25.19
CA ILE A 70 -11.40 -2.41 25.51
C ILE A 70 -11.75 -1.93 26.93
N ALA A 71 -11.18 -0.80 27.34
CA ALA A 71 -11.42 -0.16 28.64
C ALA A 71 -12.91 -0.17 29.05
N GLY A 72 -13.19 -0.59 30.28
CA GLY A 72 -14.55 -0.71 30.83
C GLY A 72 -15.31 -1.96 30.37
N GLU A 73 -14.60 -3.03 29.95
CA GLU A 73 -15.17 -4.30 29.46
C GLU A 73 -16.05 -4.18 28.21
N ARG A 74 -15.99 -3.03 27.52
CA ARG A 74 -16.73 -2.80 26.28
C ARG A 74 -16.18 -3.72 25.18
N ARG A 75 -17.07 -4.37 24.43
CA ARG A 75 -16.71 -5.25 23.32
C ARG A 75 -16.95 -4.57 21.98
N ILE A 76 -15.92 -4.51 21.14
CA ILE A 76 -15.98 -4.07 19.74
C ILE A 76 -15.94 -5.31 18.85
N ARG A 77 -16.88 -5.40 17.91
CA ARG A 77 -16.99 -6.52 16.97
C ARG A 77 -16.60 -6.05 15.58
N LEU A 78 -15.64 -6.75 14.98
CA LEU A 78 -15.11 -6.50 13.65
C LEU A 78 -15.36 -7.74 12.81
N ALA A 79 -15.78 -7.58 11.56
CA ALA A 79 -15.89 -8.72 10.66
C ALA A 79 -14.50 -9.19 10.26
N THR A 80 -14.32 -10.50 10.09
CA THR A 80 -13.12 -11.05 9.44
C THR A 80 -13.07 -10.50 8.00
N GLY A 81 -11.92 -10.02 7.57
CA GLY A 81 -11.66 -9.30 6.32
C GLY A 81 -11.90 -7.79 6.41
N SER A 82 -12.36 -7.27 7.56
CA SER A 82 -12.53 -5.83 7.78
C SER A 82 -11.27 -5.18 8.35
N MET A 83 -11.20 -3.85 8.29
CA MET A 83 -10.06 -3.10 8.81
C MET A 83 -10.37 -2.54 10.20
N ALA A 84 -9.46 -2.77 11.14
CA ALA A 84 -9.34 -2.03 12.38
C ALA A 84 -8.41 -0.82 12.18
N TYR A 85 -8.63 0.24 12.94
CA TYR A 85 -7.81 1.45 12.89
C TYR A 85 -7.18 1.69 14.25
N LEU A 86 -5.86 1.76 14.28
CA LEU A 86 -5.08 1.90 15.51
C LEU A 86 -4.44 3.28 15.57
N GLU A 87 -4.29 3.85 16.75
CA GLU A 87 -3.33 4.95 16.90
C GLU A 87 -1.92 4.44 16.59
N PRO A 88 -1.09 5.23 15.89
CA PRO A 88 0.34 4.98 15.90
C PRO A 88 0.80 5.05 17.34
N ALA A 89 1.57 4.07 17.81
CA ALA A 89 2.32 4.24 19.04
C ALA A 89 3.09 5.57 18.94
N ASP A 90 2.93 6.44 19.95
CA ASP A 90 3.49 7.79 19.98
C ASP A 90 4.96 7.77 19.54
N ALA A 91 5.20 8.21 18.31
CA ALA A 91 6.51 8.50 17.79
C ALA A 91 6.42 9.88 17.16
N GLU A 92 6.88 10.87 17.92
CA GLU A 92 7.31 12.15 17.39
C GLU A 92 8.08 11.92 16.08
N LEU A 93 7.71 12.67 15.04
CA LEU A 93 8.33 12.59 13.72
C LEU A 93 9.79 13.02 13.78
N GLY A 94 10.68 12.04 13.97
CA GLY A 94 12.11 12.14 13.80
C GLY A 94 12.70 10.76 13.57
N LEU A 95 13.00 10.43 12.31
CA LEU A 95 13.59 9.16 11.85
C LEU A 95 12.59 7.99 11.87
N SER A 96 12.63 7.17 10.81
CA SER A 96 11.74 6.02 10.62
C SER A 96 11.78 5.07 11.84
N ALA A 97 10.68 4.97 12.57
CA ALA A 97 10.50 3.97 13.64
C ALA A 97 10.64 2.53 13.12
N VAL A 98 10.45 2.29 11.82
CA VAL A 98 10.58 0.95 11.23
C VAL A 98 12.05 0.53 11.04
N ALA A 99 12.97 1.49 10.80
CA ALA A 99 14.40 1.17 10.80
C ALA A 99 14.94 1.01 12.24
N ALA A 100 14.34 1.69 13.22
CA ALA A 100 14.75 1.60 14.62
C ALA A 100 14.36 0.27 15.28
N ASP A 101 13.21 -0.31 14.92
CA ASP A 101 12.71 -1.54 15.53
C ASP A 101 13.36 -2.84 15.01
N HIS A 102 13.90 -2.84 13.79
CA HIS A 102 14.44 -4.04 13.13
C HIS A 102 15.97 -4.11 13.05
N GLY A 103 16.68 -3.07 13.50
CA GLY A 103 18.14 -2.98 13.42
C GLY A 103 18.66 -2.50 12.06
N SER A 104 19.67 -3.17 11.51
CA SER A 104 20.22 -2.90 10.19
C SER A 104 19.27 -3.31 9.04
N PRO A 105 19.37 -2.70 7.84
CA PRO A 105 18.61 -3.13 6.66
C PRO A 105 18.75 -4.64 6.35
N GLU A 106 19.94 -5.20 6.59
CA GLU A 106 20.23 -6.62 6.42
C GLU A 106 19.44 -7.49 7.41
N GLU A 107 19.34 -7.07 8.66
CA GLU A 107 18.57 -7.77 9.70
C GLU A 107 17.07 -7.75 9.37
N LEU A 108 16.55 -6.61 8.88
CA LEU A 108 15.16 -6.52 8.39
C LEU A 108 14.90 -7.53 7.27
N ILE A 109 15.75 -7.56 6.23
CA ILE A 109 15.59 -8.51 5.11
C ILE A 109 15.69 -9.95 5.59
N ALA A 110 16.60 -10.25 6.52
CA ALA A 110 16.74 -11.59 7.08
C ALA A 110 15.52 -12.02 7.89
N GLN A 111 14.96 -11.13 8.72
CA GLN A 111 13.74 -11.39 9.50
C GLN A 111 12.54 -11.67 8.57
N ILE A 112 12.34 -10.84 7.55
CA ILE A 112 11.27 -11.05 6.58
C ILE A 112 11.47 -12.38 5.84
N ALA A 113 12.69 -12.70 5.41
CA ALA A 113 12.97 -13.98 4.77
C ALA A 113 12.68 -15.18 5.69
N GLN A 114 12.93 -15.07 7.00
CA GLN A 114 12.56 -16.12 7.96
C GLN A 114 11.05 -16.27 8.12
N ALA A 115 10.27 -15.19 7.96
CA ALA A 115 8.82 -15.20 8.01
C ALA A 115 8.17 -15.81 6.75
N HIS A 116 8.89 -15.86 5.62
CA HIS A 116 8.42 -16.37 4.33
C HIS A 116 9.31 -17.51 3.78
N PRO A 117 9.47 -18.64 4.51
CA PRO A 117 10.41 -19.70 4.15
C PRO A 117 10.07 -20.45 2.85
N GLU A 118 8.79 -20.52 2.48
CA GLU A 118 8.30 -21.19 1.27
C GLU A 118 8.44 -20.35 -0.01
N SER A 119 8.60 -19.03 0.13
CA SER A 119 8.69 -18.12 -1.02
C SER A 119 10.09 -18.13 -1.63
N GLN A 120 10.28 -18.94 -2.67
CA GLN A 120 11.58 -19.02 -3.39
C GLN A 120 12.02 -17.67 -3.94
N ALA A 121 11.08 -16.80 -4.33
CA ALA A 121 11.36 -15.46 -4.81
C ALA A 121 11.97 -14.59 -3.69
N ILE A 122 11.35 -14.57 -2.51
CA ILE A 122 11.87 -13.88 -1.33
C ILE A 122 13.23 -14.44 -0.94
N GLN A 123 13.36 -15.76 -0.80
CA GLN A 123 14.63 -16.39 -0.41
C GLN A 123 15.75 -16.05 -1.39
N GLY A 124 15.47 -16.08 -2.70
CA GLY A 124 16.45 -15.80 -3.74
C GLY A 124 16.95 -14.35 -3.72
N VAL A 125 16.07 -13.38 -3.46
CA VAL A 125 16.44 -11.97 -3.35
C VAL A 125 17.13 -11.68 -2.01
N ALA A 126 16.62 -12.20 -0.90
CA ALA A 126 17.22 -12.09 0.42
C ALA A 126 18.67 -12.62 0.43
N ALA A 127 18.92 -13.77 -0.21
CA ALA A 127 20.27 -14.34 -0.31
C ALA A 127 21.26 -13.44 -1.08
N ARG A 128 20.79 -12.62 -2.03
CA ARG A 128 21.64 -11.63 -2.71
C ARG A 128 21.93 -10.44 -1.81
N LEU A 129 20.92 -9.95 -1.08
CA LEU A 129 21.02 -8.82 -0.16
C LEU A 129 21.81 -9.15 1.12
N ALA A 130 21.78 -10.39 1.59
CA ALA A 130 22.52 -10.87 2.77
C ALA A 130 24.04 -10.75 2.64
N ARG A 131 24.57 -10.51 1.42
CA ARG A 131 26.00 -10.24 1.17
C ARG A 131 26.42 -8.81 1.55
N GLY A 132 25.47 -7.98 1.96
CA GLY A 132 25.63 -6.58 2.30
C GLY A 132 24.80 -5.69 1.39
N ILE A 133 24.12 -4.70 1.98
CA ILE A 133 23.23 -3.76 1.30
C ILE A 133 23.97 -2.43 1.10
N ASN A 134 24.29 -2.14 -0.15
CA ASN A 134 24.84 -0.86 -0.57
C ASN A 134 23.75 -0.01 -1.25
N LEU A 135 23.19 0.96 -0.51
CA LEU A 135 22.16 1.88 -1.01
C LEU A 135 22.66 2.84 -2.12
N LYS A 136 23.98 2.86 -2.41
CA LYS A 136 24.55 3.55 -3.58
C LYS A 136 24.59 2.69 -4.84
N ALA A 137 24.45 1.37 -4.71
CA ALA A 137 24.51 0.45 -5.84
C ALA A 137 23.11 0.27 -6.46
N GLY A 138 22.98 0.57 -7.76
CA GLY A 138 21.70 0.42 -8.47
C GLY A 138 21.14 -1.01 -8.46
N SER A 139 21.99 -2.04 -8.42
CA SER A 139 21.58 -3.44 -8.30
C SER A 139 20.93 -3.76 -6.95
N ASN A 140 21.42 -3.17 -5.85
CA ASN A 140 20.81 -3.36 -4.53
C ASN A 140 19.50 -2.58 -4.40
N LEU A 141 19.41 -1.40 -5.01
CA LEU A 141 18.12 -0.68 -5.10
C LEU A 141 17.09 -1.47 -5.90
N GLN A 142 17.52 -2.10 -7.00
CA GLN A 142 16.67 -3.00 -7.78
C GLN A 142 16.22 -4.21 -6.95
N ASP A 143 17.14 -4.87 -6.24
CA ASP A 143 16.82 -6.02 -5.40
C ASP A 143 15.86 -5.64 -4.26
N LEU A 144 16.06 -4.51 -3.58
CA LEU A 144 15.14 -4.00 -2.55
C LEU A 144 13.75 -3.69 -3.13
N HIS A 145 13.70 -3.05 -4.30
CA HIS A 145 12.44 -2.76 -4.98
C HIS A 145 11.72 -4.04 -5.39
N GLN A 146 12.44 -5.02 -5.94
CA GLN A 146 11.89 -6.33 -6.28
C GLN A 146 11.36 -7.05 -5.03
N PHE A 147 12.10 -6.99 -3.92
CA PHE A 147 11.69 -7.59 -2.65
C PHE A 147 10.37 -6.98 -2.15
N ALA A 148 10.27 -5.64 -2.14
CA ALA A 148 9.05 -4.93 -1.75
C ALA A 148 7.86 -5.26 -2.66
N LEU A 149 8.07 -5.36 -3.98
CA LEU A 149 7.01 -5.74 -4.91
C LEU A 149 6.55 -7.18 -4.71
N THR A 150 7.46 -8.13 -4.51
CA THR A 150 7.11 -9.54 -4.24
C THR A 150 6.31 -9.66 -2.94
N LEU A 151 6.72 -8.96 -1.88
CA LEU A 151 5.94 -8.93 -0.63
C LEU A 151 4.54 -8.35 -0.85
N LEU A 152 4.41 -7.27 -1.63
CA LEU A 152 3.12 -6.64 -1.90
C LEU A 152 2.20 -7.51 -2.77
N ILE A 153 2.75 -8.07 -3.85
CA ILE A 153 1.96 -8.70 -4.92
C ILE A 153 1.78 -10.19 -4.67
N ASP A 154 2.88 -10.87 -4.35
CA ASP A 154 2.92 -12.34 -4.32
C ASP A 154 2.48 -12.84 -2.94
N GLU A 155 2.99 -12.22 -1.87
CA GLU A 155 2.68 -12.63 -0.48
C GLU A 155 1.52 -11.86 0.16
N GLY A 156 1.17 -10.69 -0.37
CA GLY A 156 0.19 -9.80 0.28
C GLY A 156 0.65 -9.24 1.63
N ASP A 157 1.94 -9.39 1.99
CA ASP A 157 2.53 -8.87 3.22
C ASP A 157 2.82 -7.38 3.09
N THR A 158 1.75 -6.60 3.23
CA THR A 158 1.77 -5.14 3.11
C THR A 158 2.63 -4.45 4.18
N ALA A 159 2.79 -5.05 5.36
CA ALA A 159 3.57 -4.46 6.44
C ALA A 159 5.08 -4.59 6.16
N SER A 160 5.54 -5.78 5.78
CA SER A 160 6.93 -5.99 5.38
C SER A 160 7.25 -5.25 4.08
N ALA A 161 6.33 -5.23 3.12
CA ALA A 161 6.49 -4.46 1.87
C ALA A 161 6.71 -2.97 2.13
N LEU A 162 5.93 -2.36 3.04
CA LEU A 162 6.11 -0.97 3.43
C LEU A 162 7.47 -0.75 4.12
N SER A 163 7.87 -1.66 5.00
CA SER A 163 9.14 -1.57 5.72
C SER A 163 10.34 -1.54 4.77
N VAL A 164 10.33 -2.40 3.74
CA VAL A 164 11.39 -2.41 2.71
C VAL A 164 11.28 -1.21 1.77
N ALA A 165 10.07 -0.81 1.37
CA ALA A 165 9.85 0.38 0.56
C ALA A 165 10.34 1.66 1.27
N ASP A 166 10.22 1.73 2.60
CA ASP A 166 10.71 2.85 3.41
C ASP A 166 12.24 2.96 3.43
N LEU A 167 12.98 1.86 3.23
CA LEU A 167 14.44 1.93 3.04
C LEU A 167 14.80 2.70 1.75
N LEU A 168 14.02 2.49 0.68
CA LEU A 168 14.19 3.21 -0.58
C LEU A 168 13.72 4.66 -0.46
N ALA A 169 12.56 4.88 0.18
CA ALA A 169 11.92 6.19 0.28
C ALA A 169 12.74 7.24 1.03
N GLN A 170 13.69 6.82 1.86
CA GLN A 170 14.60 7.72 2.59
C GLN A 170 15.74 8.27 1.71
N LEU A 171 15.94 7.72 0.51
CA LEU A 171 17.02 8.13 -0.36
C LEU A 171 16.62 9.35 -1.20
N PRO A 172 17.40 10.45 -1.16
CA PRO A 172 17.13 11.61 -2.00
C PRO A 172 17.47 11.32 -3.46
N PHE A 173 16.88 12.09 -4.36
CA PHE A 173 17.34 12.13 -5.75
C PHE A 173 18.78 12.68 -5.81
N ASP A 174 19.66 11.97 -6.53
CA ASP A 174 21.09 12.27 -6.61
C ASP A 174 21.56 12.66 -8.03
N GLY A 175 20.63 12.91 -8.95
CA GLY A 175 20.92 13.17 -10.36
C GLY A 175 20.99 11.91 -11.24
N ASN A 176 20.97 10.70 -10.67
CA ASN A 176 21.07 9.45 -11.43
C ASN A 176 19.70 8.80 -11.65
N PHE A 177 19.09 9.08 -12.82
CA PHE A 177 17.80 8.49 -13.20
C PHE A 177 17.78 6.95 -13.25
N GLY A 178 18.93 6.31 -13.52
CA GLY A 178 19.05 4.85 -13.55
C GLY A 178 18.89 4.22 -12.16
N ARG A 179 19.31 4.93 -11.11
CA ARG A 179 19.07 4.57 -9.70
C ARG A 179 17.69 5.04 -9.24
N TRP A 180 17.32 6.26 -9.64
CA TRP A 180 16.09 6.91 -9.22
C TRP A 180 14.85 6.06 -9.51
N LYS A 181 14.76 5.42 -10.68
CA LYS A 181 13.60 4.58 -11.03
C LYS A 181 13.25 3.51 -9.97
N TRP A 182 14.24 2.99 -9.26
CA TRP A 182 14.01 2.00 -8.19
C TRP A 182 13.54 2.66 -6.89
N ILE A 183 14.12 3.83 -6.56
CA ILE A 183 13.69 4.65 -5.43
C ILE A 183 12.26 5.15 -5.63
N GLU A 184 11.95 5.65 -6.83
CA GLU A 184 10.63 6.07 -7.29
C GLU A 184 9.60 4.95 -7.20
N GLY A 185 9.97 3.72 -7.60
CA GLY A 185 9.14 2.54 -7.39
C GLY A 185 8.86 2.27 -5.90
N GLY A 186 9.87 2.37 -5.03
CA GLY A 186 9.71 2.25 -3.58
C GLY A 186 8.80 3.33 -2.99
N LEU A 187 8.99 4.59 -3.40
CA LEU A 187 8.13 5.72 -3.02
C LEU A 187 6.68 5.50 -3.48
N ALA A 188 6.47 4.95 -4.67
CA ALA A 188 5.14 4.66 -5.18
C ALA A 188 4.42 3.56 -4.39
N ILE A 189 5.15 2.50 -4.01
CA ILE A 189 4.66 1.44 -3.12
C ILE A 189 4.30 2.03 -1.75
N ALA A 190 5.21 2.80 -1.13
CA ALA A 190 4.98 3.40 0.18
C ALA A 190 3.76 4.34 0.15
N ALA A 191 3.65 5.22 -0.84
CA ALA A 191 2.50 6.11 -1.01
C ALA A 191 1.18 5.35 -1.20
N TYR A 192 1.20 4.20 -1.87
CA TYR A 192 0.01 3.36 -2.02
C TYR A 192 -0.35 2.66 -0.70
N LEU A 193 0.62 2.09 0.00
CA LEU A 193 0.39 1.37 1.25
C LEU A 193 -0.07 2.28 2.39
N THR A 194 0.36 3.54 2.39
CA THR A 194 -0.05 4.55 3.38
C THR A 194 -1.20 5.43 2.89
N ARG A 195 -1.94 5.02 1.85
CA ARG A 195 -2.98 5.84 1.20
C ARG A 195 -4.12 6.35 2.09
N HIS A 196 -4.30 5.74 3.26
CA HIS A 196 -5.31 6.12 4.24
C HIS A 196 -4.82 7.20 5.21
N ASP A 197 -3.50 7.44 5.23
CA ASP A 197 -2.85 8.57 5.88
C ASP A 197 -2.44 9.57 4.78
N ASP A 198 -3.29 10.57 4.54
CA ASP A 198 -3.08 11.54 3.47
C ASP A 198 -1.78 12.33 3.66
N ALA A 199 -1.39 12.64 4.90
CA ALA A 199 -0.17 13.37 5.19
C ALA A 199 1.07 12.53 4.85
N ARG A 200 1.13 11.27 5.30
CA ARG A 200 2.24 10.37 5.01
C ARG A 200 2.29 10.02 3.52
N SER A 201 1.17 9.69 2.90
CA SER A 201 1.10 9.43 1.46
C SER A 201 1.56 10.64 0.64
N ALA A 202 1.16 11.86 1.02
CA ALA A 202 1.54 13.08 0.30
C ALA A 202 3.05 13.36 0.36
N ARG A 203 3.73 12.98 1.45
CA ARG A 203 5.18 13.14 1.58
C ARG A 203 5.95 12.29 0.58
N TYR A 204 5.57 11.02 0.42
CA TYR A 204 6.19 10.17 -0.62
C TYR A 204 5.87 10.68 -2.02
N SER A 205 4.62 11.09 -2.27
CA SER A 205 4.23 11.74 -3.53
C SER A 205 5.04 13.00 -3.83
N ALA A 206 5.34 13.84 -2.83
CA ALA A 206 6.18 15.01 -3.00
C ALA A 206 7.64 14.62 -3.30
N ALA A 207 8.17 13.59 -2.63
CA ALA A 207 9.52 13.09 -2.87
C ALA A 207 9.71 12.55 -4.29
N ILE A 208 8.69 11.90 -4.88
CA ILE A 208 8.72 11.47 -6.30
C ILE A 208 8.97 12.67 -7.21
N ARG A 209 8.30 13.81 -6.93
CA ARG A 209 8.40 15.02 -7.74
C ARG A 209 9.73 15.77 -7.53
N ALA A 210 10.54 15.42 -6.54
CA ALA A 210 11.81 16.10 -6.27
C ALA A 210 12.80 15.99 -7.45
N ALA A 211 12.74 14.91 -8.23
CA ALA A 211 13.56 14.77 -9.44
C ALA A 211 13.14 15.72 -10.58
N GLU A 212 11.93 16.29 -10.51
CA GLU A 212 11.43 17.22 -11.53
C GLU A 212 12.13 18.58 -11.47
N ASP A 213 12.55 19.00 -10.28
CA ASP A 213 13.20 20.29 -10.02
C ASP A 213 14.72 20.26 -10.28
N ALA A 214 15.25 19.13 -10.74
CA ALA A 214 16.67 18.96 -11.00
C ALA A 214 17.18 19.74 -12.22
N GLU A 215 16.31 20.00 -13.20
CA GLU A 215 16.65 20.81 -14.36
C GLU A 215 16.40 22.29 -14.05
N THR A 216 17.49 23.06 -13.98
CA THR A 216 17.44 24.48 -13.65
C THR A 216 17.29 25.38 -14.88
N ASP A 217 17.57 24.87 -16.09
CA ASP A 217 17.35 25.64 -17.32
C ASP A 217 15.84 25.77 -17.62
N PRO A 218 15.29 27.00 -17.73
CA PRO A 218 13.85 27.18 -17.86
C PRO A 218 13.23 26.55 -19.12
N LEU A 219 13.96 26.52 -20.24
CA LEU A 219 13.45 25.96 -21.50
C LEU A 219 13.46 24.44 -21.47
N ARG A 220 14.53 23.83 -20.94
CA ARG A 220 14.60 22.38 -20.75
C ARG A 220 13.62 21.91 -19.70
N ALA A 221 13.47 22.63 -18.58
CA ALA A 221 12.49 22.32 -17.54
C ALA A 221 11.05 22.31 -18.10
N LYS A 222 10.69 23.34 -18.89
CA LYS A 222 9.38 23.40 -19.56
C LYS A 222 9.17 22.23 -20.53
N THR A 223 10.22 21.87 -21.27
CA THR A 223 10.18 20.76 -22.23
C THR A 223 10.02 19.42 -21.51
N ALA A 224 10.79 19.18 -20.45
CA ALA A 224 10.70 17.99 -19.61
C ALA A 224 9.31 17.85 -18.97
N ALA A 225 8.74 18.94 -18.44
CA ALA A 225 7.40 18.95 -17.88
C ALA A 225 6.33 18.60 -18.94
N MET A 226 6.49 19.06 -20.19
CA MET A 226 5.56 18.73 -21.27
C MET A 226 5.61 17.24 -21.65
N TYR A 227 6.81 16.66 -21.75
CA TYR A 227 6.99 15.22 -21.97
C TYR A 227 6.43 14.38 -20.81
N ARG A 228 6.71 14.78 -19.57
CA ARG A 228 6.18 14.12 -18.37
C ARG A 228 4.66 14.16 -18.34
N GLN A 229 4.05 15.32 -18.59
CA GLN A 229 2.59 15.44 -18.63
C GLN A 229 1.98 14.51 -19.68
N ARG A 230 2.62 14.33 -20.85
CA ARG A 230 2.17 13.37 -21.85
C ARG A 230 2.27 11.94 -21.33
N GLN A 231 3.38 11.55 -20.70
CA GLN A 231 3.54 10.23 -20.10
C GLN A 231 2.51 9.94 -19.00
N LEU A 232 2.15 10.95 -18.19
CA LEU A 232 1.10 10.83 -17.17
C LEU A 232 -0.30 10.70 -17.76
N ASN A 233 -0.55 11.27 -18.94
CA ASN A 233 -1.86 11.24 -19.60
C ASN A 233 -2.04 10.01 -20.50
N GLU A 234 -0.96 9.55 -21.13
CA GLU A 234 -0.91 8.43 -22.07
C GLU A 234 0.14 7.40 -21.61
N PRO A 235 -0.01 6.81 -20.40
CA PRO A 235 0.94 5.83 -19.90
C PRO A 235 0.89 4.54 -20.72
N ASN A 236 2.04 3.89 -20.87
CA ASN A 236 2.06 2.52 -21.38
C ASN A 236 1.56 1.56 -20.28
N VAL A 237 0.33 1.08 -20.43
CA VAL A 237 -0.27 0.10 -19.51
C VAL A 237 -0.29 -1.32 -20.10
N TYR A 238 0.44 -1.60 -21.18
CA TYR A 238 0.68 -2.96 -21.71
C TYR A 238 -0.60 -3.74 -22.10
N ASP A 239 -1.70 -3.06 -22.48
CA ASP A 239 -2.93 -3.72 -22.94
C ASP A 239 -2.69 -4.73 -24.07
N PRO A 240 -1.93 -4.41 -25.14
CA PRO A 240 -1.69 -5.36 -26.23
C PRO A 240 -0.91 -6.60 -25.81
N GLU A 241 0.08 -6.44 -24.94
CA GLU A 241 0.93 -7.53 -24.45
C GLU A 241 0.15 -8.50 -23.56
N ILE A 242 -0.64 -7.97 -22.63
CA ILE A 242 -1.49 -8.76 -21.73
C ILE A 242 -2.53 -9.53 -22.54
N LEU A 243 -3.21 -8.87 -23.49
CA LEU A 243 -4.18 -9.54 -24.35
C LEU A 243 -3.53 -10.65 -25.18
N ARG A 244 -2.34 -10.40 -25.74
CA ARG A 244 -1.61 -11.41 -26.53
C ARG A 244 -1.22 -12.62 -25.68
N ALA A 245 -0.70 -12.41 -24.47
CA ALA A 245 -0.33 -13.51 -23.57
C ALA A 245 -1.55 -14.32 -23.13
N SER A 246 -2.64 -13.63 -22.79
CA SER A 246 -3.91 -14.24 -22.37
C SER A 246 -4.53 -15.09 -23.47
N THR A 247 -4.65 -14.55 -24.68
CA THR A 247 -5.20 -15.30 -25.83
C THR A 247 -4.33 -16.49 -26.24
N ALA A 248 -3.03 -16.44 -25.96
CA ALA A 248 -2.10 -17.56 -26.19
C ALA A 248 -2.06 -18.57 -25.03
N GLY A 249 -2.81 -18.37 -23.94
CA GLY A 249 -2.79 -19.24 -22.76
C GLY A 249 -1.45 -19.27 -22.01
N LYS A 250 -0.64 -18.21 -22.17
CA LYS A 250 0.67 -18.07 -21.51
C LYS A 250 0.50 -17.35 -20.17
N THR A 251 0.00 -18.07 -19.17
CA THR A 251 -0.37 -17.55 -17.84
C THR A 251 0.78 -16.85 -17.13
N ASP A 252 1.98 -17.42 -17.19
CA ASP A 252 3.23 -16.86 -16.65
C ASP A 252 3.57 -15.52 -17.30
N VAL A 253 3.54 -15.47 -18.63
CA VAL A 253 3.83 -14.24 -19.39
C VAL A 253 2.75 -13.19 -19.16
N GLU A 254 1.47 -13.57 -19.08
CA GLU A 254 0.39 -12.63 -18.77
C GLU A 254 0.61 -11.99 -17.39
N ARG A 255 0.96 -12.81 -16.40
CA ARG A 255 1.26 -12.37 -15.05
C ARG A 255 2.38 -11.34 -15.03
N ASP A 256 3.50 -11.61 -15.69
CA ASP A 256 4.65 -10.71 -15.75
C ASP A 256 4.27 -9.33 -16.31
N TRP A 257 3.47 -9.29 -17.39
CA TRP A 257 2.99 -8.02 -17.94
C TRP A 257 2.04 -7.27 -17.00
N ARG A 258 1.20 -7.99 -16.25
CA ARG A 258 0.31 -7.39 -15.25
C ARG A 258 1.08 -6.82 -14.06
N VAL A 259 2.15 -7.50 -13.62
CA VAL A 259 3.06 -6.96 -12.59
C VAL A 259 3.71 -5.65 -13.05
N LEU A 260 4.17 -5.60 -14.31
CA LEU A 260 4.69 -4.35 -14.89
C LEU A 260 3.64 -3.24 -14.93
N ARG A 261 2.39 -3.57 -15.29
CA ARG A 261 1.26 -2.64 -15.25
C ARG A 261 0.99 -2.13 -13.84
N ILE A 262 1.02 -2.98 -12.81
CA ILE A 262 0.85 -2.57 -11.41
C ILE A 262 1.88 -1.51 -11.05
N GLY A 263 3.15 -1.70 -11.39
CA GLY A 263 4.20 -0.70 -11.18
C GLY A 263 3.88 0.65 -11.82
N VAL A 264 3.41 0.66 -13.07
CA VAL A 264 2.98 1.89 -13.76
C VAL A 264 1.80 2.56 -13.06
N LEU A 265 0.80 1.78 -12.63
CA LEU A 265 -0.38 2.32 -11.95
C LEU A 265 -0.05 2.89 -10.57
N LEU A 266 0.81 2.21 -9.79
CA LEU A 266 1.32 2.71 -8.50
C LEU A 266 2.04 4.05 -8.69
N TYR A 267 2.93 4.13 -9.69
CA TYR A 267 3.63 5.37 -10.03
C TYR A 267 2.65 6.49 -10.37
N LEU A 268 1.69 6.26 -11.28
CA LEU A 268 0.71 7.28 -11.67
C LEU A 268 -0.11 7.77 -10.48
N ARG A 269 -0.51 6.86 -9.60
CA ARG A 269 -1.28 7.18 -8.39
C ARG A 269 -0.46 8.04 -7.43
N ALA A 270 0.79 7.65 -7.17
CA ALA A 270 1.67 8.35 -6.25
C ALA A 270 2.13 9.70 -6.81
N HIS A 271 2.51 9.75 -8.09
CA HIS A 271 2.93 10.98 -8.76
C HIS A 271 1.77 11.98 -8.89
N GLY A 272 0.57 11.51 -9.25
CA GLY A 272 -0.56 12.38 -9.57
C GLY A 272 -0.32 13.26 -10.80
N GLY A 273 -1.23 14.22 -11.05
CA GLY A 273 -1.09 15.17 -12.17
C GLY A 273 -1.54 14.65 -13.54
N SER A 274 -2.01 13.40 -13.62
CA SER A 274 -2.71 12.91 -14.82
C SER A 274 -4.03 13.67 -15.00
N LYS A 275 -4.29 14.11 -16.23
CA LYS A 275 -5.54 14.76 -16.64
C LYS A 275 -6.57 13.77 -17.18
N THR A 276 -6.15 12.52 -17.41
CA THR A 276 -6.99 11.47 -18.01
C THR A 276 -7.33 10.36 -17.02
N LEU A 277 -6.53 10.18 -15.96
CA LEU A 277 -6.72 9.16 -14.94
C LEU A 277 -6.84 9.81 -13.56
N SER A 278 -8.04 9.78 -12.98
CA SER A 278 -8.26 10.26 -11.61
C SER A 278 -7.68 9.30 -10.57
N ARG A 279 -7.44 9.79 -9.35
CA ARG A 279 -6.97 8.98 -8.21
C ARG A 279 -7.87 7.77 -7.97
N ASP A 280 -9.19 7.94 -7.94
CA ASP A 280 -10.15 6.85 -7.73
C ASP A 280 -10.17 5.80 -8.86
N VAL A 281 -9.90 6.23 -10.11
CA VAL A 281 -9.75 5.29 -11.23
C VAL A 281 -8.48 4.46 -11.07
N LEU A 282 -7.38 5.10 -10.66
CA LEU A 282 -6.11 4.42 -10.42
C LEU A 282 -6.22 3.44 -9.25
N GLU A 283 -6.85 3.82 -8.13
CA GLU A 283 -7.10 2.93 -6.99
C GLU A 283 -7.86 1.66 -7.40
N ARG A 284 -8.96 1.81 -8.14
CA ARG A 284 -9.75 0.67 -8.63
C ARG A 284 -8.96 -0.20 -9.60
N ARG A 285 -8.17 0.40 -10.49
CA ARG A 285 -7.33 -0.36 -11.44
C ARG A 285 -6.23 -1.14 -10.73
N ILE A 286 -5.55 -0.54 -9.74
CA ILE A 286 -4.54 -1.23 -8.94
C ILE A 286 -5.16 -2.43 -8.23
N ALA A 287 -6.29 -2.24 -7.55
CA ALA A 287 -6.98 -3.33 -6.86
C ALA A 287 -7.39 -4.46 -7.83
N ALA A 288 -7.89 -4.11 -9.02
CA ALA A 288 -8.25 -5.10 -10.04
C ALA A 288 -7.04 -5.89 -10.57
N GLU A 289 -5.89 -5.23 -10.79
CA GLU A 289 -4.69 -5.91 -11.25
C GLU A 289 -4.06 -6.78 -10.16
N LEU A 290 -4.06 -6.35 -8.89
CA LEU A 290 -3.63 -7.20 -7.77
C LEU A 290 -4.48 -8.48 -7.68
N ALA A 291 -5.81 -8.34 -7.78
CA ALA A 291 -6.71 -9.49 -7.81
C ALA A 291 -6.49 -10.40 -9.03
N ALA A 292 -6.23 -9.81 -10.21
CA ALA A 292 -5.95 -10.57 -11.43
C ALA A 292 -4.64 -11.36 -11.32
N VAL A 293 -3.58 -10.76 -10.77
CA VAL A 293 -2.30 -11.45 -10.55
C VAL A 293 -2.46 -12.58 -9.55
N GLY A 294 -3.11 -12.35 -8.40
CA GLY A 294 -3.36 -13.42 -7.42
C GLY A 294 -4.18 -14.59 -7.99
N ALA A 295 -5.11 -14.31 -8.92
CA ALA A 295 -5.84 -15.36 -9.62
C ALA A 295 -4.95 -16.15 -10.60
N LEU A 296 -3.99 -15.50 -11.27
CA LEU A 296 -3.01 -16.16 -12.13
C LEU A 296 -2.03 -17.00 -11.31
N ASP A 297 -1.61 -16.53 -10.13
CA ASP A 297 -0.78 -17.29 -9.19
C ASP A 297 -1.44 -18.59 -8.74
N ALA A 298 -2.72 -18.50 -8.36
CA ALA A 298 -3.50 -19.67 -8.01
C ALA A 298 -3.64 -20.67 -9.17
N GLN A 299 -3.61 -20.20 -10.43
CA GLN A 299 -3.61 -21.09 -11.60
C GLN A 299 -2.24 -21.74 -11.82
N LEU A 300 -1.16 -20.96 -11.69
CA LEU A 300 0.21 -21.45 -11.83
C LEU A 300 0.55 -22.50 -10.77
N ALA A 301 0.13 -22.28 -9.52
CA ALA A 301 0.32 -23.23 -8.42
C ALA A 301 -0.42 -24.57 -8.62
N LYS A 302 -1.53 -24.57 -9.37
CA LYS A 302 -2.31 -25.79 -9.69
C LYS A 302 -1.76 -26.58 -10.87
N ARG A 303 -0.85 -26.00 -11.66
CA ARG A 303 -0.30 -26.64 -12.84
C ARG A 303 0.80 -27.63 -12.41
N PRO A 304 0.74 -28.91 -12.79
CA PRO A 304 1.82 -29.84 -12.48
C PRO A 304 3.12 -29.36 -13.15
N PRO A 305 4.29 -29.57 -12.53
CA PRO A 305 5.57 -29.26 -13.15
C PRO A 305 5.67 -30.04 -14.47
N SER A 306 5.95 -29.32 -15.55
CA SER A 306 6.21 -29.88 -16.89
C SER A 306 7.56 -30.56 -16.98
#